data_AF-A0AAG5DKK7-F1
#
_entry.id   AF-A0AAG5DKK7-F1
#
_cell.length_a   1.000
_cell.length_b   1.000
_cell.length_c   1.000
_cell.angle_alpha   90.00
_cell.angle_beta   90.00
_cell.angle_gamma   90.00
#
_symmetry.space_group_name_H-M   'P 1'
#
loop_
_entity.id
_entity.type
_entity.pdbx_description
1 polymer ?
#
loop_
_entity_poly.entity_id
_entity_poly.type
_entity_poly.pdbx_seq_one_letter_code
_entity_poly.pdbx_strand_id
1 'polypeptide(L)'
;MANGPPTRNLLRIAFDNFLKSFRPRQMKGNFVGEDYFGNKYYEIPPDPSVGRRRASRWFEPTEKEAYDQEITAEWEAWLRGRRTEPPTDQELMKNLAIMKMKERNAAELDAKFSKAKDTAALEQPKTGMGSFPQYD
;
A
#
# COMPACT_ATOMS: atom_id res chain seq x y z
N MET A 1 12.22 49.40 23.70
CA MET A 1 12.88 48.80 22.52
C MET A 1 11.82 47.96 21.79
N ALA A 2 11.14 48.51 20.79
CA ALA A 2 10.04 47.84 20.11
C ALA A 2 10.58 46.93 18.99
N ASN A 3 10.32 45.62 19.09
CA ASN A 3 10.56 44.69 17.99
C ASN A 3 9.46 44.91 16.95
N GLY A 4 9.80 45.58 15.84
CA GLY A 4 8.87 45.79 14.72
C GLY A 4 8.41 44.47 14.08
N PRO A 5 7.31 44.49 13.31
CA PRO A 5 6.79 43.28 12.67
C PRO A 5 7.85 42.67 11.73
N PRO A 6 7.99 41.34 11.67
CA PRO A 6 9.06 40.69 10.92
C PRO A 6 8.95 41.05 9.43
N THR A 7 9.91 41.82 8.92
CA THR A 7 10.02 42.11 7.50
C THR A 7 10.38 40.81 6.77
N ARG A 8 9.44 40.27 5.97
CA ARG A 8 9.68 39.09 5.13
C ARG A 8 10.63 39.48 3.99
N ASN A 9 11.93 39.41 4.24
CA ASN A 9 12.95 39.63 3.22
C ASN A 9 12.90 38.50 2.17
N LEU A 10 12.14 38.70 1.10
CA LEU A 10 11.92 37.72 0.04
C LEU A 10 13.22 37.26 -0.63
N LEU A 11 14.18 38.17 -0.85
CA LEU A 11 15.49 37.84 -1.43
C LEU A 11 16.31 36.92 -0.52
N ARG A 12 16.27 37.16 0.80
CA ARG A 12 16.93 36.30 1.78
C ARG A 12 16.29 34.93 1.82
N ILE A 13 14.95 34.87 1.81
CA ILE A 13 14.21 33.59 1.75
C ILE A 13 14.56 32.80 0.48
N ALA A 14 14.64 33.48 -0.67
CA ALA A 14 15.02 32.85 -1.94
C ALA A 14 16.45 32.30 -1.90
N PHE A 15 17.41 33.07 -1.38
CA PHE A 15 18.79 32.65 -1.22
C PHE A 15 18.95 31.50 -0.20
N ASP A 16 18.27 31.57 0.94
CA ASP A 16 18.27 30.51 1.95
C ASP A 16 17.69 29.20 1.38
N ASN A 17 16.61 29.27 0.60
CA ASN A 17 16.04 28.10 -0.08
C ASN A 17 16.98 27.56 -1.18
N PHE A 18 17.66 28.45 -1.92
CA PHE A 18 18.65 28.06 -2.92
C PHE A 18 19.84 27.34 -2.28
N LEU A 19 20.42 27.86 -1.21
CA LEU A 19 21.48 27.17 -0.46
C LEU A 19 21.01 25.83 0.14
N LYS A 20 19.78 25.78 0.67
CA LYS A 20 19.19 24.53 1.18
C LYS A 20 19.04 23.47 0.10
N SER A 21 18.88 23.84 -1.18
CA SER A 21 18.75 22.90 -2.29
C SER A 21 20.01 22.07 -2.55
N PHE A 22 21.19 22.56 -2.13
CA PHE A 22 22.46 21.85 -2.22
C PHE A 22 22.69 20.87 -1.07
N ARG A 23 21.83 20.84 -0.05
CA ARG A 23 21.98 19.87 1.04
C ARG A 23 21.72 18.45 0.50
N PRO A 24 22.61 17.48 0.78
CA PRO A 24 22.41 16.11 0.34
C PRO A 24 21.14 15.54 1.00
N ARG A 25 20.28 14.91 0.19
CA ARG A 25 19.13 14.16 0.69
C ARG A 25 19.60 12.80 1.20
N GLN A 26 18.89 12.25 2.19
CA GLN A 26 19.06 10.84 2.56
C GLN A 26 18.73 9.97 1.33
N MET A 27 19.75 9.30 0.79
CA MET A 27 19.58 8.37 -0.34
C MET A 27 19.40 6.93 0.12
N LYS A 28 19.93 6.59 1.30
CA LYS A 28 19.83 5.25 1.87
C LYS A 28 18.59 5.14 2.74
N GLY A 29 17.72 4.18 2.43
CA GLY A 29 16.55 3.86 3.26
C GLY A 29 16.92 3.17 4.56
N ASN A 30 16.08 3.37 5.57
CA ASN A 30 16.13 2.61 6.81
C ASN A 30 15.47 1.26 6.56
N PHE A 31 16.11 0.16 6.98
CA PHE A 31 15.52 -1.16 6.93
C PHE A 31 14.34 -1.24 7.91
N VAL A 32 13.19 -1.70 7.43
CA VAL A 32 11.95 -1.76 8.21
C VAL A 32 11.60 -3.21 8.57
N GLY A 33 11.71 -4.13 7.61
CA GLY A 33 11.38 -5.52 7.83
C GLY A 33 11.45 -6.37 6.56
N GLU A 34 11.05 -7.63 6.70
CA GLU A 34 11.03 -8.64 5.65
C GLU A 34 9.67 -9.35 5.64
N ASP A 35 9.23 -9.84 4.48
CA ASP A 35 8.04 -10.69 4.39
C ASP A 35 8.37 -12.18 4.36
N TYR A 36 7.34 -13.04 4.33
CA TYR A 36 7.54 -14.48 4.24
C TYR A 36 8.04 -14.96 2.86
N PHE A 37 8.18 -14.06 1.88
CA PHE A 37 8.78 -14.32 0.56
C PHE A 37 10.28 -13.90 0.51
N GLY A 38 10.79 -13.24 1.55
CA GLY A 38 12.17 -12.77 1.63
C GLY A 38 12.39 -11.35 1.09
N ASN A 39 11.33 -10.64 0.70
CA ASN A 39 11.43 -9.27 0.21
C ASN A 39 11.79 -8.33 1.35
N LYS A 40 12.75 -7.42 1.12
CA LYS A 40 13.23 -6.49 2.15
C LYS A 40 12.65 -5.10 1.94
N TYR A 41 12.07 -4.52 2.99
CA TYR A 41 11.35 -3.26 2.91
C TYR A 41 12.14 -2.12 3.57
N TYR A 42 12.10 -0.96 2.93
CA TYR A 42 12.85 0.22 3.36
C TYR A 42 11.99 1.48 3.35
N GLU A 43 12.31 2.41 4.26
CA GLU A 43 11.65 3.71 4.38
C GLU A 43 12.66 4.84 4.57
N ILE A 44 12.45 5.95 3.86
CA ILE A 44 13.03 7.25 4.20
C ILE A 44 11.92 8.09 4.84
N PRO A 45 12.06 8.49 6.12
CA PRO A 45 11.07 9.30 6.78
C PRO A 45 10.95 10.68 6.11
N PRO A 46 9.77 11.31 6.16
CA PRO A 46 9.60 12.62 5.58
C PRO A 46 10.41 13.65 6.37
N ASP A 47 11.16 14.50 5.66
CA ASP A 47 11.87 15.62 6.28
C ASP A 47 10.90 16.79 6.50
N PRO A 48 10.54 17.14 7.75
CA PRO A 48 9.61 18.23 8.05
C PRO A 48 10.17 19.60 7.65
N SER A 49 11.48 19.74 7.50
CA SER A 49 12.15 21.01 7.15
C SER A 49 12.01 21.39 5.67
N VAL A 50 11.71 20.42 4.81
CA VAL A 50 11.56 20.60 3.34
C VAL A 50 10.08 20.72 2.93
N GLY A 51 9.15 20.68 3.89
CA GLY A 51 7.71 20.83 3.70
C GLY A 51 6.92 19.53 3.88
N ARG A 52 5.66 19.51 3.42
CA ARG A 52 4.79 18.33 3.51
C ARG A 52 5.18 17.28 2.46
N ARG A 53 6.21 16.48 2.74
CA ARG A 53 6.54 15.29 1.96
C ARG A 53 5.97 14.04 2.63
N ARG A 54 5.59 13.04 1.83
CA ARG A 54 5.27 11.70 2.33
C ARG A 54 6.57 10.92 2.52
N ALA A 55 6.55 9.92 3.38
CA ALA A 55 7.64 8.96 3.49
C ALA A 55 7.86 8.29 2.12
N SER A 56 9.13 8.11 1.73
CA SER A 56 9.47 7.34 0.54
C SER A 56 9.68 5.89 0.96
N ARG A 57 8.88 4.98 0.39
CA ARG A 57 8.86 3.56 0.74
C ARG A 57 9.12 2.73 -0.51
N TRP A 58 9.94 1.70 -0.39
CA TRP A 58 10.21 0.75 -1.46
C TRP A 58 10.64 -0.59 -0.88
N PHE A 59 10.79 -1.59 -1.74
CA PHE A 59 11.30 -2.89 -1.37
C PHE A 59 12.41 -3.33 -2.34
N GLU A 60 13.25 -4.24 -1.88
CA GLU A 60 14.22 -4.97 -2.68
C GLU A 60 13.74 -6.42 -2.79
N PRO A 61 13.46 -6.92 -4.00
CA PRO A 61 13.16 -8.33 -4.22
C PRO A 61 14.31 -9.23 -3.79
N THR A 62 13.99 -10.46 -3.37
CA THR A 62 14.99 -11.49 -3.08
C THR A 62 15.84 -11.80 -4.32
N GLU A 63 15.19 -11.93 -5.48
CA GLU A 63 15.82 -12.13 -6.78
C GLU A 63 15.86 -10.81 -7.57
N LYS A 64 17.05 -10.29 -7.85
CA LYS A 64 17.23 -8.95 -8.45
C LYS A 64 16.62 -8.78 -9.84
N GLU A 65 16.35 -9.87 -10.54
CA GLU A 65 15.80 -9.87 -11.91
C GLU A 65 14.32 -10.29 -11.96
N ALA A 66 13.74 -10.65 -10.81
CA ALA A 66 12.33 -11.02 -10.70
C ALA A 66 11.45 -9.78 -10.58
N TYR A 67 10.97 -9.27 -11.72
CA TYR A 67 10.04 -8.14 -11.77
C TYR A 67 8.62 -8.52 -11.31
N ASP A 68 8.27 -9.80 -11.37
CA ASP A 68 6.95 -10.34 -11.03
C ASP A 68 6.91 -10.94 -9.62
N GLN A 69 7.83 -10.52 -8.74
CA GLN A 69 7.89 -11.03 -7.38
C GLN A 69 6.61 -10.70 -6.61
N GLU A 70 5.98 -11.73 -6.05
CA GLU A 70 4.78 -11.56 -5.24
C GLU A 70 5.09 -10.78 -3.95
N ILE A 71 4.19 -9.85 -3.62
CA ILE A 71 4.23 -9.04 -2.42
C ILE A 71 3.02 -9.39 -1.57
N THR A 72 3.22 -9.55 -0.27
CA THR A 72 2.11 -9.78 0.66
C THR A 72 1.16 -8.58 0.71
N ALA A 73 -0.14 -8.80 0.92
CA ALA A 73 -1.15 -7.74 0.87
C ALA A 73 -0.89 -6.65 1.94
N GLU A 74 -0.35 -7.04 3.08
CA GLU A 74 -0.02 -6.18 4.22
C GLU A 74 1.09 -5.19 3.87
N TRP A 75 2.18 -5.71 3.30
CA TRP A 75 3.30 -4.89 2.84
C TRP A 75 2.92 -4.03 1.62
N GLU A 76 2.08 -4.53 0.73
CA GLU A 76 1.55 -3.74 -0.39
C GLU A 76 0.73 -2.52 0.10
N ALA A 77 -0.11 -2.73 1.13
CA ALA A 77 -0.87 -1.64 1.74
C ALA A 77 0.03 -0.59 2.42
N TRP A 78 1.12 -1.03 3.06
CA TRP A 78 2.10 -0.13 3.66
C TRP A 78 2.92 0.65 2.60
N LEU A 79 3.40 -0.01 1.55
CA LEU A 79 4.12 0.62 0.44
C LEU A 79 3.28 1.71 -0.24
N ARG A 80 1.98 1.45 -0.43
CA ARG A 80 1.04 2.42 -1.02
C ARG A 80 0.61 3.53 -0.05
N GLY A 81 1.08 3.51 1.19
CA GLY A 81 0.74 4.51 2.20
C GLY A 81 -0.71 4.41 2.71
N ARG A 82 -1.39 3.28 2.50
CA ARG A 82 -2.70 3.00 3.13
C ARG A 82 -2.54 2.70 4.62
N ARG A 83 -1.42 2.08 5.00
CA ARG A 83 -1.01 1.86 6.40
C ARG A 83 0.11 2.82 6.77
N THR A 84 0.02 3.43 7.94
CA THR A 84 1.10 4.27 8.47
C THR A 84 2.24 3.40 9.00
N GLU A 85 1.89 2.39 9.81
CA GLU A 85 2.81 1.47 10.45
C GLU A 85 3.06 0.23 9.57
N PRO A 86 4.30 -0.31 9.55
CA PRO A 86 4.60 -1.55 8.86
C PRO A 86 3.87 -2.72 9.53
N PRO A 87 3.58 -3.79 8.78
CA PRO A 87 2.96 -4.96 9.36
C PRO A 87 3.93 -5.70 10.30
N THR A 88 3.40 -6.40 11.29
CA THR A 88 4.19 -7.16 12.27
C THR A 88 4.28 -8.63 11.89
N ASP A 89 5.38 -9.28 12.27
CA ASP A 89 5.60 -10.71 11.98
C ASP A 89 4.46 -11.62 12.48
N GLN A 90 3.88 -11.28 13.64
CA GLN A 90 2.74 -11.99 14.19
C GLN A 90 1.47 -11.83 13.34
N GLU A 91 1.23 -10.64 12.80
CA GLU A 91 0.12 -10.38 11.87
C GLU A 91 0.32 -11.18 10.58
N LEU A 92 1.53 -11.16 10.01
CA LEU A 92 1.86 -11.93 8.81
C LEU A 92 1.61 -13.43 9.01
N MET A 93 2.11 -14.01 10.11
CA MET A 93 1.92 -15.43 10.41
C MET A 93 0.43 -15.79 10.59
N LYS A 94 -0.33 -14.94 11.27
CA LYS A 94 -1.77 -15.14 11.47
C LYS A 94 -2.52 -15.11 10.14
N ASN A 95 -2.21 -14.15 9.28
CA ASN A 95 -2.89 -14.00 7.99
C ASN A 95 -2.53 -15.14 7.04
N LEU A 96 -1.27 -15.60 7.06
CA LEU A 96 -0.84 -16.79 6.35
C LEU A 96 -1.57 -18.06 6.83
N ALA A 97 -1.79 -18.21 8.14
CA ALA A 97 -2.58 -19.32 8.68
C ALA A 97 -4.04 -19.26 8.20
N ILE A 98 -4.65 -18.07 8.22
CA ILE A 98 -6.02 -17.86 7.71
C ILE A 98 -6.11 -18.18 6.22
N MET A 99 -5.13 -17.76 5.41
CA MET A 99 -5.07 -18.04 3.98
C MET A 99 -5.06 -19.55 3.72
N LYS A 100 -4.16 -20.30 4.40
CA LYS A 100 -4.09 -21.76 4.29
C LYS A 100 -5.38 -22.46 4.72
N MET A 101 -6.04 -21.96 5.77
CA MET A 101 -7.33 -22.50 6.22
C MET A 101 -8.43 -22.26 5.17
N LYS A 102 -8.48 -21.06 4.58
CA LYS A 102 -9.43 -20.72 3.52
C LYS A 102 -9.21 -21.58 2.28
N GLU A 103 -7.97 -21.83 1.90
CA GLU A 103 -7.61 -22.68 0.77
C GLU A 103 -8.15 -24.11 0.95
N ARG A 104 -7.95 -24.70 2.14
CA ARG A 104 -8.50 -26.03 2.48
C ARG A 104 -10.02 -26.04 2.44
N ASN A 105 -10.66 -25.06 3.08
CA ASN A 105 -12.12 -24.95 3.09
C ASN A 105 -12.69 -24.77 1.67
N ALA A 106 -12.02 -23.99 0.82
CA ALA A 106 -12.40 -23.80 -0.57
C ALA A 106 -12.29 -25.10 -1.36
N ALA A 107 -11.20 -25.85 -1.21
CA ALA A 107 -11.02 -27.16 -1.85
C ALA A 107 -12.09 -28.18 -1.40
N GLU A 108 -12.45 -28.18 -0.10
CA GLU A 108 -13.54 -29.02 0.41
C GLU A 108 -14.91 -28.64 -0.14
N LEU A 109 -15.19 -27.33 -0.24
CA LEU A 109 -16.44 -26.83 -0.84
C LEU A 109 -16.49 -27.17 -2.33
N ASP A 110 -15.42 -26.96 -3.07
CA ASP A 110 -15.33 -27.33 -4.48
C ASP A 110 -15.54 -28.83 -4.64
N ALA A 111 -14.94 -29.69 -3.81
CA ALA A 111 -15.20 -31.14 -3.87
C ALA A 111 -16.67 -31.51 -3.59
N LYS A 112 -17.33 -30.81 -2.65
CA LYS A 112 -18.74 -31.04 -2.30
C LYS A 112 -19.71 -30.53 -3.36
N PHE A 113 -19.45 -29.37 -3.95
CA PHE A 113 -20.37 -28.63 -4.83
C PHE A 113 -19.99 -28.70 -6.32
N SER A 114 -18.83 -29.25 -6.70
CA SER A 114 -18.44 -29.43 -8.10
C SER A 114 -19.38 -30.34 -8.90
N LYS A 115 -20.15 -31.21 -8.22
CA LYS A 115 -21.23 -32.00 -8.83
C LYS A 115 -22.59 -31.27 -8.91
N ALA A 116 -22.74 -30.16 -8.19
CA ALA A 116 -23.96 -29.34 -8.12
C ALA A 116 -23.70 -27.92 -8.67
N LYS A 117 -22.93 -27.81 -9.76
CA LYS A 117 -22.99 -26.63 -10.63
C LYS A 117 -24.35 -26.62 -11.34
N ASP A 118 -25.42 -26.45 -10.56
CA ASP A 118 -26.76 -26.14 -11.00
C ASP A 118 -26.74 -24.69 -11.47
N THR A 119 -26.12 -24.45 -12.63
CA THR A 119 -26.25 -23.20 -13.39
C THR A 119 -27.71 -22.92 -13.76
N ALA A 120 -28.63 -23.86 -13.50
CA ALA A 120 -30.07 -23.75 -13.63
C ALA A 120 -30.75 -23.00 -12.46
N ALA A 121 -30.12 -22.90 -11.28
CA ALA A 121 -30.72 -22.27 -10.09
C ALA A 121 -30.39 -20.77 -9.94
N LEU A 122 -29.43 -20.26 -10.69
CA LEU A 122 -29.16 -18.82 -10.77
C LEU A 122 -30.08 -18.23 -11.84
N GLU A 123 -31.23 -17.70 -11.42
CA GLU A 123 -32.07 -16.87 -12.29
C GLU A 123 -31.20 -15.74 -12.85
N GLN A 124 -30.92 -15.76 -14.15
CA GLN A 124 -30.26 -14.62 -14.78
C GLN A 124 -31.18 -13.40 -14.60
N PRO A 125 -30.68 -12.28 -14.05
CA PRO A 125 -31.49 -11.08 -13.97
C PRO A 125 -31.94 -10.74 -15.38
N LYS A 126 -33.23 -10.42 -15.55
CA LYS A 126 -33.81 -10.00 -16.83
C LYS A 126 -33.21 -8.64 -17.23
N THR A 127 -31.98 -8.63 -17.72
CA THR A 127 -31.32 -7.43 -18.24
C THR A 127 -31.82 -7.19 -19.66
N GLY A 128 -32.64 -6.16 -19.82
CA GLY A 128 -33.22 -5.74 -21.09
C GLY A 128 -34.14 -4.54 -20.92
N MET A 129 -34.52 -3.91 -22.03
CA MET A 129 -35.28 -2.65 -22.09
C MET A 129 -36.68 -2.68 -21.43
N GLY A 130 -37.11 -3.83 -20.89
CA GLY A 130 -38.33 -4.02 -20.11
C GLY A 130 -38.11 -4.10 -18.59
N SER A 131 -36.93 -3.75 -18.07
CA SER A 131 -36.62 -3.78 -16.62
C SER A 131 -37.08 -2.54 -15.85
N PHE A 132 -37.69 -1.56 -16.51
CA PHE A 132 -38.19 -0.34 -15.88
C PHE A 132 -39.69 -0.47 -15.54
N PRO A 133 -40.13 -0.05 -14.34
CA PRO A 133 -41.55 -0.04 -13.98
C PRO A 133 -42.35 0.89 -14.91
N GLN A 134 -43.43 0.39 -15.51
CA GLN A 134 -44.45 1.23 -16.16
C GLN A 134 -45.50 1.63 -15.12
N TYR A 135 -45.80 2.91 -15.08
CA TYR A 135 -46.89 3.47 -14.26
C TYR A 135 -48.01 3.91 -15.21
N ASP A 136 -49.24 3.61 -14.82
CA ASP A 136 -50.48 4.03 -15.51
C ASP A 136 -50.79 5.52 -15.29
#